data_AF-X1NQ55-F1
#
_entry.id   AF-X1NQ55-F1
#
_cell.length_a   1.000
_cell.length_b   1.000
_cell.length_c   1.000
_cell.angle_alpha   90.00
_cell.angle_beta   90.00
_cell.angle_gamma   90.00
#
_symmetry.space_group_name_H-M   'P 1'
#
loop_
_entity.id
_entity.type
_entity.pdbx_description
1 polymer ?
#
loop_
_entity_poly.entity_id
_entity_poly.type
_entity_poly.pdbx_seq_one_letter_code
_entity_poly.pdbx_strand_id
1 'polypeptide(L)'
;MGIGTQKLEQEAGHSFPQARLLRWDSDVTRGKHSHDEILGKFRAHQADVLIGTQMIAKGLDLPLVTLVGVVSADTGLNLPDFRAGERTFQLLSQVAGRAGRGTLGGRVIIQTYAPEHYAIQAAAKHD
;
A
#
# COMPACT_ATOMS: atom_id res chain seq x y z
N MET A 1 -15.21 -4.96 -4.56
CA MET A 1 -14.00 -4.42 -5.21
C MET A 1 -12.79 -5.23 -4.72
N GLY A 2 -12.57 -6.42 -5.27
CA GLY A 2 -11.48 -7.34 -4.87
C GLY A 2 -10.65 -7.88 -6.04
N ILE A 3 -11.01 -7.50 -7.28
CA ILE A 3 -10.36 -8.01 -8.50
C ILE A 3 -8.92 -7.52 -8.60
N GLY A 4 -8.63 -6.28 -8.17
CA GLY A 4 -7.28 -5.71 -8.23
C GLY A 4 -6.30 -6.37 -7.28
N THR A 5 -6.72 -6.65 -6.04
CA THR A 5 -5.87 -7.28 -5.02
C THR A 5 -5.63 -8.76 -5.30
N GLN A 6 -6.65 -9.48 -5.79
CA GLN A 6 -6.51 -10.88 -6.21
C GLN A 6 -5.57 -11.05 -7.40
N LYS A 7 -5.71 -10.21 -8.44
CA LYS A 7 -4.79 -10.24 -9.58
C LYS A 7 -3.37 -9.92 -9.13
N LEU A 8 -3.19 -8.92 -8.27
CA LEU A 8 -1.86 -8.56 -7.77
C LEU A 8 -1.23 -9.67 -6.92
N GLU A 9 -2.03 -10.37 -6.10
CA GLU A 9 -1.59 -11.57 -5.35
C GLU A 9 -1.11 -12.68 -6.29
N GLN A 10 -1.86 -12.96 -7.36
CA GLN A 10 -1.45 -13.96 -8.35
C GLN A 10 -0.15 -13.56 -9.06
N GLU A 11 -0.05 -12.34 -9.59
CA GLU A 11 1.15 -11.86 -10.29
C GLU A 11 2.38 -11.82 -9.36
N ALA A 12 2.20 -11.41 -8.11
CA ALA A 12 3.25 -11.44 -7.10
C ALA A 12 3.70 -12.87 -6.79
N GLY A 13 2.76 -13.83 -6.72
CA GLY A 13 3.06 -15.23 -6.47
C GLY A 13 3.86 -15.87 -7.61
N HIS A 14 3.54 -15.51 -8.86
CA HIS A 14 4.32 -15.94 -10.03
C HIS A 14 5.72 -15.30 -10.07
N SER A 15 5.81 -14.01 -9.75
CA SER A 15 7.08 -13.26 -9.80
C SER A 15 8.02 -13.58 -8.64
N PHE A 16 7.46 -13.90 -7.48
CA PHE A 16 8.18 -14.17 -6.23
C PHE A 16 7.71 -15.49 -5.60
N PRO A 17 8.01 -16.64 -6.21
CA PRO A 17 7.46 -17.94 -5.77
C PRO A 17 7.91 -18.38 -4.38
N GLN A 18 8.96 -17.77 -3.82
CA GLN A 18 9.43 -18.04 -2.46
C GLN A 18 8.88 -17.06 -1.41
N ALA A 19 8.25 -15.97 -1.83
CA ALA A 19 7.72 -14.98 -0.91
C ALA A 19 6.38 -15.45 -0.32
N ARG A 20 6.21 -15.32 0.99
CA ARG A 20 4.95 -15.59 1.68
C ARG A 20 4.06 -14.37 1.54
N LEU A 21 3.01 -14.50 0.73
CA LEU A 21 2.07 -13.42 0.47
C LEU A 21 0.94 -13.43 1.50
N LEU A 22 0.47 -12.25 1.86
CA LEU A 22 -0.69 -12.05 2.72
C LEU A 22 -1.60 -11.00 2.08
N ARG A 23 -2.84 -11.37 1.74
CA ARG A 23 -3.83 -10.44 1.20
C ARG A 23 -4.73 -9.89 2.30
N TRP A 24 -4.91 -8.57 2.32
CA TRP A 24 -5.78 -7.84 3.24
C TRP A 24 -6.71 -6.93 2.44
N ASP A 25 -7.93 -7.39 2.20
CA ASP A 25 -9.00 -6.56 1.63
C ASP A 25 -10.31 -6.71 2.41
N SER A 26 -11.31 -5.91 2.03
CA SER A 26 -12.61 -5.82 2.69
C SER A 26 -13.37 -7.16 2.74
N ASP A 27 -13.09 -8.09 1.82
CA ASP A 27 -13.72 -9.41 1.82
C ASP A 27 -13.05 -10.37 2.82
N VAL A 28 -11.75 -10.22 3.06
CA VAL A 28 -11.01 -10.98 4.09
C VAL A 28 -11.36 -10.51 5.50
N THR A 29 -11.86 -9.28 5.66
CA THR A 29 -12.03 -8.64 6.98
C THR A 29 -13.46 -8.59 7.52
N ARG A 30 -14.28 -9.59 7.24
CA ARG A 30 -15.69 -9.62 7.72
C ARG A 30 -15.81 -9.94 9.22
N GLY A 31 -14.75 -10.44 9.86
CA GLY A 31 -14.73 -10.74 11.31
C GLY A 31 -14.19 -9.58 12.14
N LYS A 32 -14.80 -9.34 13.32
CA LYS A 32 -14.45 -8.26 14.27
C LYS A 32 -12.97 -8.23 14.71
N HIS A 33 -12.24 -9.34 14.56
CA HIS A 33 -10.82 -9.50 14.94
C HIS A 33 -9.86 -9.78 13.77
N SER A 34 -10.39 -9.84 12.54
CA SER A 34 -9.60 -10.21 11.35
C SER A 34 -8.44 -9.26 11.06
N HIS A 35 -8.58 -7.98 11.41
CA HIS A 35 -7.52 -6.97 11.22
C HIS A 35 -6.31 -7.24 12.10
N ASP A 36 -6.56 -7.50 13.39
CA ASP A 36 -5.49 -7.73 14.37
C ASP A 36 -4.74 -9.04 14.09
N GLU A 37 -5.45 -10.08 13.62
CA GLU A 37 -4.83 -11.35 13.24
C GLU A 37 -3.90 -11.21 12.03
N ILE A 38 -4.35 -10.55 10.96
CA ILE A 38 -3.53 -10.32 9.76
C ILE A 38 -2.30 -9.49 10.13
N LEU A 39 -2.49 -8.43 10.92
CA LEU A 39 -1.40 -7.59 11.39
C LEU A 39 -0.43 -8.36 12.27
N GLY A 40 -0.94 -9.21 13.17
CA GLY A 40 -0.14 -10.08 14.02
C GLY A 40 0.73 -11.04 13.22
N LYS A 41 0.17 -11.69 12.19
CA LYS A 41 0.92 -12.57 11.28
C LYS A 41 2.06 -11.82 10.58
N PHE A 42 1.76 -10.62 10.06
CA PHE A 42 2.76 -9.82 9.35
C PHE A 42 3.87 -9.32 10.29
N ARG A 43 3.51 -8.84 11.50
CA ARG A 43 4.48 -8.44 12.54
C ARG A 43 5.35 -9.59 13.04
N ALA A 44 4.78 -10.80 13.09
CA ALA A 44 5.50 -12.02 13.43
C ALA A 44 6.34 -12.58 12.26
N HIS A 45 6.48 -11.85 11.15
CA HIS A 45 7.19 -12.28 9.94
C HIS A 45 6.69 -13.60 9.37
N GLN A 46 5.39 -13.87 9.46
CA GLN A 46 4.77 -15.03 8.82
C GLN A 46 4.44 -14.75 7.34
N ALA A 47 4.60 -13.50 6.90
CA ALA A 47 4.47 -13.07 5.52
C ALA A 47 5.55 -12.03 5.19
N ASP A 48 6.02 -12.06 3.95
CA ASP A 48 7.06 -11.19 3.41
C ASP A 48 6.45 -10.01 2.63
N VAL A 49 5.28 -10.22 2.01
CA VAL A 49 4.57 -9.22 1.23
C VAL A 49 3.12 -9.12 1.69
N LEU A 50 2.70 -7.92 2.08
CA LEU A 50 1.32 -7.60 2.41
C LEU A 50 0.67 -6.87 1.23
N ILE A 51 -0.37 -7.45 0.66
CA ILE A 51 -1.10 -6.93 -0.50
C ILE A 51 -2.48 -6.48 -0.06
N GLY A 52 -2.88 -5.26 -0.42
CA GLY A 52 -4.28 -4.92 -0.39
C GLY A 52 -4.58 -3.46 -0.66
N THR A 53 -5.72 -3.01 -0.16
CA THR A 53 -6.27 -1.70 -0.53
C THR A 53 -5.76 -0.57 0.35
N GLN A 54 -6.16 0.65 0.02
CA GLN A 54 -5.86 1.90 0.74
C GLN A 54 -6.03 1.82 2.26
N MET A 55 -6.88 0.89 2.74
CA MET A 55 -7.12 0.63 4.16
C MET A 55 -5.88 0.17 4.94
N ILE A 56 -4.93 -0.52 4.30
CA ILE A 56 -3.71 -1.04 4.95
C ILE A 56 -2.80 0.10 5.41
N ALA A 57 -2.83 1.26 4.78
CA ALA A 57 -1.93 2.35 5.12
C ALA A 57 -2.30 3.10 6.41
N LYS A 58 -3.54 2.95 6.90
CA LYS A 58 -4.05 3.73 8.03
C LYS A 58 -3.75 3.02 9.36
N GLY A 59 -2.99 3.69 10.22
CA GLY A 59 -2.81 3.28 11.63
C GLY A 59 -1.86 2.10 11.85
N LEU A 60 -1.31 1.47 10.80
CA LEU A 60 -0.41 0.32 10.95
C LEU A 60 1.03 0.75 11.25
N ASP A 61 1.60 0.24 12.33
CA ASP A 61 3.03 0.37 12.62
C ASP A 61 3.76 -0.94 12.29
N LEU A 62 4.60 -0.88 11.25
CA LEU A 62 5.25 -2.00 10.60
C LEU A 62 6.75 -1.70 10.45
N PRO A 63 7.55 -1.84 11.51
CA PRO A 63 8.92 -1.33 11.58
C PRO A 63 9.90 -1.98 10.58
N LEU A 64 9.51 -3.11 10.00
CA LEU A 64 10.37 -3.94 9.14
C LEU A 64 9.96 -3.84 7.67
N VAL A 65 8.96 -3.02 7.36
CA VAL A 65 8.61 -2.66 5.99
C VAL A 65 9.58 -1.60 5.51
N THR A 66 10.46 -2.00 4.60
CA THR A 66 11.46 -1.12 3.97
C THR A 66 11.08 -0.73 2.54
N LEU A 67 10.03 -1.33 1.98
CA LEU A 67 9.53 -1.05 0.64
C LEU A 67 8.01 -0.96 0.65
N VAL A 68 7.48 0.10 0.04
CA VAL A 68 6.05 0.17 -0.30
C VAL A 68 5.86 0.43 -1.79
N GLY A 69 5.05 -0.40 -2.43
CA GLY A 69 4.57 -0.20 -3.80
C GLY A 69 3.14 0.31 -3.81
N VAL A 70 2.89 1.43 -4.49
CA VAL A 70 1.54 1.92 -4.77
C VAL A 70 1.23 1.64 -6.24
N VAL A 71 0.32 0.69 -6.46
CA VAL A 71 -0.14 0.30 -7.79
C VAL A 71 -1.32 1.19 -8.19
N SER A 72 -1.24 1.79 -9.37
CA SER A 72 -2.31 2.62 -9.98
C SER A 72 -2.78 3.80 -9.12
N ALA A 73 -1.87 4.75 -8.84
CA ALA A 73 -2.21 5.99 -8.13
C ALA A 73 -3.23 6.87 -8.88
N ASP A 74 -3.44 6.61 -10.17
CA ASP A 74 -4.38 7.32 -11.05
C ASP A 74 -5.84 7.18 -10.62
N THR A 75 -6.18 6.10 -9.90
CA THR A 75 -7.54 5.89 -9.41
C THR A 75 -7.97 7.02 -8.48
N GLY A 76 -7.03 7.57 -7.70
CA GLY A 76 -7.28 8.73 -6.84
C GLY A 76 -7.33 10.04 -7.61
N LEU A 77 -6.48 10.21 -8.63
CA LEU A 77 -6.38 11.43 -9.43
C LEU A 77 -7.60 11.65 -10.34
N ASN A 78 -8.18 10.57 -10.87
CA ASN A 78 -9.29 10.64 -11.83
C ASN A 78 -10.68 10.67 -11.16
N LEU A 79 -10.73 10.84 -9.83
CA LEU A 79 -12.01 11.05 -9.15
C LEU A 79 -12.57 12.42 -9.58
N PRO A 80 -13.85 12.55 -9.94
CA PRO A 80 -14.48 13.84 -10.25
C PRO A 80 -14.72 14.66 -8.97
N ASP A 81 -13.65 14.94 -8.25
CA ASP A 81 -13.59 15.69 -7.00
C ASP A 81 -12.42 16.67 -7.13
N PHE A 82 -12.67 17.96 -6.88
CA PHE A 82 -11.64 19.00 -6.94
C PHE A 82 -10.48 18.74 -5.96
N ARG A 83 -10.70 17.91 -4.93
CA ARG A 83 -9.70 17.49 -3.94
C ARG A 83 -9.00 16.16 -4.29
N ALA A 84 -9.22 15.60 -5.49
CA ALA A 84 -8.62 14.35 -5.92
C ALA A 84 -7.08 14.36 -5.81
N GLY A 85 -6.44 15.46 -6.24
CA GLY A 85 -4.99 15.65 -6.12
C GLY A 85 -4.52 15.67 -4.66
N GLU A 86 -5.19 16.46 -3.80
CA GLU A 86 -4.86 16.55 -2.37
C GLU A 86 -5.03 15.21 -1.66
N ARG A 87 -6.13 14.50 -1.90
CA ARG A 87 -6.36 13.17 -1.32
C ARG A 87 -5.33 12.15 -1.77
N THR A 88 -4.95 12.20 -3.04
CA THR A 88 -3.90 11.33 -3.59
C THR A 88 -2.56 11.63 -2.92
N PHE A 89 -2.19 12.90 -2.80
CA PHE A 89 -1.00 13.32 -2.05
C PHE A 89 -1.03 12.82 -0.61
N GLN A 90 -2.12 13.08 0.13
CA GLN A 90 -2.24 12.64 1.54
C GLN A 90 -2.08 11.12 1.69
N LEU A 91 -2.68 10.35 0.78
CA LEU A 91 -2.56 8.90 0.80
C LEU A 91 -1.13 8.45 0.51
N LEU A 92 -0.50 8.99 -0.53
CA LEU A 92 0.87 8.65 -0.91
C LEU A 92 1.86 9.06 0.18
N SER A 93 1.73 10.25 0.76
CA SER A 93 2.56 10.72 1.87
C SER A 93 2.37 9.88 3.13
N GLN A 94 1.13 9.47 3.43
CA GLN A 94 0.86 8.55 4.55
C GLN A 94 1.52 7.19 4.34
N VAL A 95 1.45 6.65 3.12
CA VAL A 95 2.08 5.40 2.73
C VAL A 95 3.61 5.52 2.80
N ALA A 96 4.15 6.61 2.27
CA ALA A 96 5.58 6.85 2.18
C ALA A 96 6.22 7.02 3.56
N GLY A 97 5.52 7.71 4.46
CA GLY A 97 5.91 7.83 5.86
C GLY A 97 5.88 6.51 6.64
N ARG A 98 5.43 5.38 6.08
CA ARG A 98 5.44 4.06 6.75
C ARG A 98 6.71 3.27 6.44
N ALA A 99 7.22 3.37 5.22
CA ALA A 99 8.50 2.74 4.84
C ALA A 99 9.70 3.39 5.56
N GLY A 100 9.61 4.70 5.84
CA GLY A 100 10.76 5.50 6.29
C GLY A 100 10.95 5.65 7.80
N ARG A 101 10.09 5.07 8.66
CA ARG A 101 10.19 5.28 10.13
C ARG A 101 11.19 4.37 10.84
N GLY A 102 11.66 3.31 10.18
CA GLY A 102 12.71 2.44 10.72
C GLY A 102 14.10 2.98 10.44
N THR A 103 15.07 2.61 11.29
CA THR A 103 16.51 2.87 11.08
C THR A 103 17.06 2.24 9.79
N LEU A 104 16.31 1.31 9.20
CA LEU A 104 16.65 0.58 7.98
C LEU A 104 16.42 1.41 6.70
N GLY A 105 15.79 2.58 6.82
CA GLY A 105 15.36 3.38 5.67
C GLY A 105 14.18 2.74 4.92
N GLY A 106 13.57 3.53 4.05
CA GLY A 106 12.38 3.14 3.30
C GLY A 106 12.45 3.58 1.86
N ARG A 107 11.95 2.74 0.96
CA ARG A 107 11.74 3.07 -0.46
C ARG A 107 10.26 3.01 -0.77
N VAL A 108 9.83 3.93 -1.63
CA VAL A 108 8.44 4.01 -2.10
C VAL A 108 8.46 4.03 -3.61
N ILE A 109 7.70 3.14 -4.22
CA ILE A 109 7.55 3.07 -5.68
C ILE A 109 6.09 3.35 -5.99
N ILE A 110 5.86 4.39 -6.78
CA ILE A 110 4.52 4.83 -7.17
C ILE A 110 4.37 4.55 -8.67
N GLN A 111 3.38 3.74 -9.03
CA GLN A 111 2.99 3.51 -10.41
C GLN A 111 1.81 4.42 -10.76
N THR A 112 1.99 5.25 -11.79
CA THR A 112 0.97 6.16 -12.31
C THR A 112 1.17 6.40 -13.80
N TYR A 113 0.09 6.70 -14.51
CA TYR A 113 0.10 7.19 -15.88
C TYR A 113 0.33 8.69 -15.99
N ALA A 114 0.23 9.43 -14.87
CA ALA A 114 0.45 10.88 -14.81
C ALA A 114 1.61 11.24 -13.85
N PRO A 115 2.85 10.78 -14.11
CA PRO A 115 3.98 11.03 -13.22
C PRO A 115 4.28 12.53 -13.05
N GLU A 116 3.94 13.38 -14.02
CA GLU A 116 4.13 14.84 -13.96
C GLU A 116 3.06 15.55 -13.13
N HIS A 117 2.01 14.87 -12.69
CA HIS A 117 0.95 15.48 -11.89
C HIS A 117 1.51 16.00 -10.56
N TYR A 118 1.18 17.24 -10.20
CA TYR A 118 1.77 17.93 -9.04
C TYR A 118 1.69 17.10 -7.75
N ALA A 119 0.55 16.45 -7.49
CA ALA A 119 0.36 15.61 -6.31
C ALA A 119 1.30 14.39 -6.26
N ILE A 120 1.66 13.81 -7.41
CA ILE A 120 2.61 12.69 -7.48
C ILE A 120 4.03 13.20 -7.23
N GLN A 121 4.41 14.30 -7.88
CA GLN A 121 5.72 14.94 -7.70
C GLN A 121 5.96 15.38 -6.25
N ALA A 122 4.95 16.02 -5.65
CA ALA A 122 4.92 16.41 -4.25
C ALA A 122 5.10 15.19 -3.32
N ALA A 123 4.29 14.14 -3.53
CA ALA A 123 4.37 12.93 -2.72
C ALA A 123 5.72 12.21 -2.84
N ALA A 124 6.32 12.20 -4.04
CA ALA A 124 7.63 11.60 -4.28
C ALA A 124 8.78 12.39 -3.62
N LYS A 125 8.63 13.71 -3.50
CA LYS A 125 9.60 14.60 -2.84
C LYS A 125 9.39 14.72 -1.33
N HIS A 126 8.25 14.26 -0.82
CA HIS A 126 7.81 14.51 0.56
C HIS A 126 7.67 16.01 0.90
N ASP A 127 7.21 16.81 -0.07
CA ASP A 127 7.03 18.27 -0.01
C ASP A 127 5.59 18.62 -0.39
#